data_AF-A0A3A4ARC5-F1
#
_entry.id   AF-A0A3A4ARC5-F1
#
_cell.length_a   1.000
_cell.length_b   1.000
_cell.length_c   1.000
_cell.angle_alpha   90.00
_cell.angle_beta   90.00
_cell.angle_gamma   90.00
#
_symmetry.space_group_name_H-M   'P 1'
#
loop_
_entity.id
_entity.type
_entity.pdbx_description
1 polymer ?
#
loop_
_entity_poly.entity_id
_entity_poly.type
_entity_poly.pdbx_seq_one_letter_code
_entity_poly.pdbx_strand_id
1 'polypeptide(L)'
;MHDEPGTASTETPRTSTETASGPAHDHGQTRDPGQNRDPGQNHGPGPARGQAHDRDRGPDQARDRDEAGRARNARPRDEYGRPLPKGAPGGVPRVPDDYAPSAEEAVREAGRLLAEGRPFHAHEVFEARWKTAPEDERELWQGLAQVAVGLTHIQRGNARGAIALLRRGAARIESHPGAPAAVRSRLDPRAAAAHALTLADRVKAAGLPSVTPADLRLPLTPS
;
A
#
# COMPACT_ATOMS: atom_id res chain seq x y z
N MET A 1 16.35 59.83 -22.44
CA MET A 1 16.20 59.87 -23.90
C MET A 1 16.89 58.63 -24.43
N HIS A 2 16.13 57.53 -24.50
CA HIS A 2 15.67 56.89 -25.75
C HIS A 2 16.72 55.88 -26.22
N ASP A 3 16.45 54.60 -26.51
CA ASP A 3 15.23 53.81 -26.63
C ASP A 3 15.70 52.35 -26.70
N GLU A 4 14.95 51.40 -26.13
CA GLU A 4 14.94 50.03 -26.68
C GLU A 4 14.10 50.02 -27.96
N PRO A 5 14.41 49.14 -28.91
CA PRO A 5 13.33 48.25 -29.35
C PRO A 5 13.79 46.81 -29.60
N GLY A 6 13.00 45.85 -29.10
CA GLY A 6 13.08 44.46 -29.51
C GLY A 6 12.38 44.18 -30.84
N THR A 7 12.45 42.93 -31.30
CA THR A 7 11.33 42.23 -31.95
C THR A 7 11.62 40.73 -32.04
N ALA A 8 10.53 39.98 -32.00
CA ALA A 8 10.41 38.55 -31.84
C ALA A 8 10.42 37.74 -33.15
N SER A 9 10.45 36.42 -32.95
CA SER A 9 9.77 35.36 -33.72
C SER A 9 10.45 34.76 -34.94
N THR A 10 10.06 33.49 -35.20
CA THR A 10 10.33 32.57 -36.35
C THR A 10 11.27 31.43 -35.91
N GLU A 11 10.97 30.12 -35.96
CA GLU A 11 9.92 29.31 -36.58
C GLU A 11 9.89 27.93 -35.87
N THR A 12 8.73 27.27 -35.79
CA THR A 12 8.57 25.87 -35.34
C THR A 12 8.46 24.96 -36.58
N PRO A 13 9.03 23.74 -36.57
CA PRO A 13 9.11 22.89 -37.77
C PRO A 13 7.79 22.24 -38.15
N ARG A 14 7.55 22.14 -39.46
CA ARG A 14 6.52 21.27 -40.06
C ARG A 14 7.18 19.95 -40.44
N THR A 15 6.68 18.84 -39.91
CA THR A 15 7.04 17.49 -40.39
C THR A 15 5.83 16.85 -41.04
N SER A 16 6.12 16.21 -42.17
CA SER A 16 5.24 15.73 -43.21
C SER A 16 4.23 14.68 -42.79
N THR A 17 3.07 14.77 -43.43
CA THR A 17 2.08 13.72 -43.64
C THR A 17 2.67 12.52 -44.37
N GLU A 18 2.47 11.31 -43.83
CA GLU A 18 2.64 10.06 -44.56
C GLU A 18 1.29 9.35 -44.70
N THR A 19 0.93 9.09 -45.94
CA THR A 19 -0.24 8.38 -46.44
C THR A 19 0.11 6.89 -46.55
N ALA A 20 -0.74 5.99 -46.06
CA ALA A 20 -0.67 4.57 -46.44
C ALA A 20 -2.07 3.96 -46.58
N SER A 21 -2.28 3.39 -47.77
CA SER A 21 -3.44 2.64 -48.26
C SER A 21 -3.67 1.29 -47.54
N GLY A 22 -4.91 0.79 -47.60
CA GLY A 22 -5.27 -0.61 -47.28
C GLY A 22 -4.75 -1.65 -48.30
N PRO A 23 -5.18 -2.93 -48.30
CA PRO A 23 -6.59 -3.36 -48.19
C PRO A 23 -6.87 -4.65 -47.38
N ALA A 24 -8.14 -5.06 -47.45
CA ALA A 24 -8.86 -6.12 -46.74
C ALA A 24 -8.59 -7.57 -47.19
N HIS A 25 -8.87 -8.52 -46.29
CA HIS A 25 -9.23 -9.95 -46.46
C HIS A 25 -9.85 -10.38 -45.10
N ASP A 26 -10.81 -11.28 -44.92
CA ASP A 26 -11.64 -12.18 -45.74
C ASP A 26 -12.76 -12.73 -44.81
N HIS A 27 -13.85 -13.24 -45.38
CA HIS A 27 -15.07 -13.70 -44.72
C HIS A 27 -15.10 -15.21 -44.40
N GLY A 28 -15.90 -15.58 -43.39
CA GLY A 28 -16.48 -16.92 -43.21
C GLY A 28 -15.86 -17.71 -42.04
N GLN A 29 -16.57 -18.46 -41.20
CA GLN A 29 -17.88 -19.12 -41.29
C GLN A 29 -18.23 -19.60 -39.85
N THR A 30 -19.40 -19.25 -39.30
CA THR A 30 -20.60 -20.11 -39.08
C THR A 30 -20.48 -21.32 -38.13
N ARG A 31 -21.44 -21.36 -37.16
CA ARG A 31 -22.21 -22.50 -36.59
C ARG A 31 -21.82 -23.11 -35.23
N ASP A 32 -22.63 -22.74 -34.23
CA ASP A 32 -23.23 -23.63 -33.19
C ASP A 32 -24.33 -24.49 -33.86
N PRO A 33 -24.64 -25.74 -33.43
CA PRO A 33 -25.62 -25.96 -32.34
C PRO A 33 -25.50 -27.27 -31.51
N GLY A 34 -26.12 -27.27 -30.33
CA GLY A 34 -26.96 -28.40 -29.84
C GLY A 34 -26.33 -29.35 -28.81
N GLN A 35 -26.65 -29.22 -27.52
CA GLN A 35 -27.81 -29.80 -26.80
C GLN A 35 -27.83 -31.33 -26.61
N ASN A 36 -27.93 -31.74 -25.34
CA ASN A 36 -28.74 -32.84 -24.74
C ASN A 36 -27.91 -33.61 -23.70
N ARG A 37 -28.45 -34.13 -22.59
CA ARG A 37 -29.73 -34.04 -21.88
C ARG A 37 -29.49 -34.75 -20.54
N ASP A 38 -30.17 -34.27 -19.51
CA ASP A 38 -30.49 -34.98 -18.27
C ASP A 38 -31.32 -36.25 -18.57
N PRO A 39 -31.22 -37.30 -17.73
CA PRO A 39 -32.44 -37.83 -17.16
C PRO A 39 -32.31 -38.14 -15.66
N GLY A 40 -33.22 -37.56 -14.88
CA GLY A 40 -33.41 -37.89 -13.48
C GLY A 40 -34.26 -39.15 -13.21
N GLN A 41 -34.31 -39.46 -11.90
CA GLN A 41 -35.28 -40.25 -11.11
C GLN A 41 -34.97 -41.77 -11.02
N ASN A 42 -34.84 -42.39 -9.83
CA ASN A 42 -35.90 -42.54 -8.81
C ASN A 42 -35.41 -43.03 -7.41
N HIS A 43 -35.93 -42.40 -6.32
CA HIS A 43 -36.39 -42.86 -4.96
C HIS A 43 -35.73 -44.09 -4.26
N GLY A 44 -35.42 -44.17 -2.95
CA GLY A 44 -35.61 -43.43 -1.67
C GLY A 44 -34.95 -44.30 -0.54
N PRO A 45 -35.31 -44.28 0.78
CA PRO A 45 -35.92 -43.28 1.65
C PRO A 45 -34.92 -42.74 2.73
N GLY A 46 -35.25 -41.61 3.37
CA GLY A 46 -34.48 -41.10 4.52
C GLY A 46 -34.84 -41.76 5.84
N PRO A 47 -34.01 -41.57 6.88
CA PRO A 47 -34.57 -41.29 8.19
C PRO A 47 -33.90 -40.14 8.96
N ALA A 48 -34.77 -39.48 9.73
CA ALA A 48 -34.60 -38.92 11.06
C ALA A 48 -33.61 -37.77 11.32
N ARG A 49 -34.23 -36.63 11.66
CA ARG A 49 -33.69 -35.55 12.49
C ARG A 49 -33.18 -36.08 13.83
N GLY A 50 -32.08 -35.49 14.29
CA GLY A 50 -31.73 -35.37 15.71
C GLY A 50 -30.42 -36.04 16.10
N GLN A 51 -29.35 -35.24 16.21
CA GLN A 51 -28.68 -34.97 17.49
C GLN A 51 -27.43 -34.09 17.29
N ALA A 52 -27.27 -33.17 18.22
CA ALA A 52 -26.23 -32.16 18.27
C ALA A 52 -24.85 -32.79 18.43
N HIS A 53 -23.90 -32.36 17.59
CA HIS A 53 -22.49 -32.39 17.95
C HIS A 53 -22.00 -30.96 18.06
N ASP A 54 -22.23 -30.43 19.26
CA ASP A 54 -21.47 -29.35 19.86
C ASP A 54 -19.99 -29.75 19.86
N ARG A 55 -19.20 -29.11 18.99
CA ARG A 55 -17.74 -29.15 19.05
C ARG A 55 -17.24 -27.71 19.03
N ASP A 56 -17.07 -27.20 20.24
CA ASP A 56 -15.92 -26.40 20.66
C ASP A 56 -15.54 -25.26 19.70
N ARG A 57 -16.48 -24.31 19.55
CA ARG A 57 -16.13 -22.96 19.10
C ARG A 57 -15.70 -22.19 20.35
N GLY A 58 -14.40 -22.21 20.64
CA GLY A 58 -13.78 -21.42 21.72
C GLY A 58 -14.25 -19.95 21.68
N PRO A 59 -14.26 -19.25 22.83
CA PRO A 59 -15.04 -18.03 23.00
C PRO A 59 -14.69 -17.01 21.92
N ASP A 60 -15.69 -16.79 21.06
CA ASP A 60 -15.71 -15.79 20.00
C ASP A 60 -15.44 -14.44 20.66
N GLN A 61 -14.21 -13.97 20.50
CA GLN A 61 -13.73 -12.73 21.09
C GLN A 61 -14.60 -11.61 20.54
N ALA A 62 -15.52 -11.11 21.39
CA ALA A 62 -16.31 -9.93 21.13
C ALA A 62 -15.40 -8.85 20.54
N ARG A 63 -15.59 -8.58 19.24
CA ARG A 63 -14.84 -7.56 18.52
C ARG A 63 -15.21 -6.25 19.20
N ASP A 64 -14.24 -5.66 19.88
CA ASP A 64 -14.35 -4.38 20.56
C ASP A 64 -14.77 -3.35 19.50
N ARG A 65 -15.98 -2.78 19.64
CA ARG A 65 -16.65 -1.93 18.64
C ARG A 65 -16.94 -0.57 19.28
N ASP A 66 -16.82 0.53 18.53
CA ASP A 66 -17.33 1.84 18.96
C ASP A 66 -18.86 1.86 18.94
N GLU A 67 -19.45 2.96 19.45
CA GLU A 67 -20.90 3.20 19.43
C GLU A 67 -21.48 3.21 17.99
N ALA A 68 -20.64 3.37 16.97
CA ALA A 68 -20.99 3.27 15.55
C ALA A 68 -20.74 1.87 14.95
N GLY A 69 -20.39 0.87 15.75
CA GLY A 69 -20.15 -0.51 15.32
C GLY A 69 -18.81 -0.75 14.60
N ARG A 70 -17.92 0.24 14.53
CA ARG A 70 -16.57 0.08 13.94
C ARG A 70 -15.67 -0.62 14.93
N ALA A 71 -14.87 -1.58 14.45
CA ALA A 71 -13.92 -2.29 15.30
C ALA A 71 -12.91 -1.31 15.92
N ARG A 72 -13.09 -0.94 17.19
CA ARG A 72 -12.09 -0.25 18.00
C ARG A 72 -11.06 -1.28 18.38
N ASN A 73 -10.00 -1.41 17.60
CA ASN A 73 -8.92 -2.32 17.96
C ASN A 73 -8.10 -1.71 19.12
N ALA A 74 -8.67 -1.51 20.32
CA ALA A 74 -8.05 -0.84 21.46
C ALA A 74 -6.98 -1.70 22.18
N ARG A 75 -6.58 -2.83 21.58
CA ARG A 75 -5.59 -3.71 22.19
C ARG A 75 -4.19 -3.10 22.04
N PRO A 76 -3.39 -3.07 23.13
CA PRO A 76 -1.99 -2.71 23.04
C PRO A 76 -1.31 -3.61 22.01
N ARG A 77 -0.29 -3.10 21.31
CA ARG A 77 0.47 -3.86 20.32
C ARG A 77 1.93 -3.95 20.74
N ASP A 78 2.60 -5.02 20.36
CA ASP A 78 4.05 -5.12 20.48
C ASP A 78 4.76 -4.19 19.48
N GLU A 79 6.09 -4.14 19.54
CA GLU A 79 6.92 -3.32 18.65
C GLU A 79 6.71 -3.60 17.16
N TYR A 80 6.24 -4.82 16.84
CA TYR A 80 5.95 -5.27 15.49
C TYR A 80 4.49 -5.08 15.09
N GLY A 81 3.64 -4.48 15.93
CA GLY A 81 2.22 -4.24 15.68
C GLY A 81 1.30 -5.44 15.92
N ARG A 82 1.78 -6.53 16.54
CA ARG A 82 0.97 -7.69 16.89
C ARG A 82 0.13 -7.36 18.13
N PRO A 83 -1.17 -7.67 18.16
CA PRO A 83 -2.00 -7.42 19.33
C PRO A 83 -1.48 -8.18 20.56
N LEU A 84 -1.30 -7.48 21.66
CA LEU A 84 -1.04 -8.03 22.98
C LEU A 84 -2.35 -8.29 23.73
N PRO A 85 -2.34 -9.18 24.73
CA PRO A 85 -3.41 -9.27 25.71
C PRO A 85 -3.66 -7.92 26.41
N LYS A 86 -4.91 -7.63 26.78
CA LYS A 86 -5.25 -6.41 27.53
C LYS A 86 -4.49 -6.41 28.87
N GLY A 87 -3.79 -5.33 29.19
CA GLY A 87 -3.02 -5.18 30.44
C GLY A 87 -1.62 -5.82 30.43
N ALA A 88 -1.17 -6.39 29.30
CA ALA A 88 0.18 -6.93 29.22
C ALA A 88 1.25 -5.81 29.29
N PRO A 89 2.32 -5.96 30.09
CA PRO A 89 3.46 -5.07 30.04
C PRO A 89 4.16 -5.20 28.66
N GLY A 90 4.71 -4.10 28.13
CA GLY A 90 5.41 -4.09 26.84
C GLY A 90 4.55 -3.68 25.63
N GLY A 91 3.33 -3.21 25.83
CA GLY A 91 2.58 -2.52 24.78
C GLY A 91 3.21 -1.18 24.46
N VAL A 92 3.52 -0.93 23.19
CA VAL A 92 3.99 0.39 22.77
C VAL A 92 2.78 1.33 22.66
N PRO A 93 2.86 2.57 23.20
CA PRO A 93 1.78 3.54 23.03
C PRO A 93 1.48 3.75 21.54
N ARG A 94 0.20 3.63 21.18
CA ARG A 94 -0.23 3.95 19.83
C ARG A 94 -0.18 5.45 19.60
N VAL A 95 -0.07 5.82 18.33
CA VAL A 95 -0.40 7.16 17.87
C VAL A 95 -1.84 7.52 18.34
N PRO A 96 -2.04 8.64 19.05
CA PRO A 96 -3.36 9.12 19.44
C PRO A 96 -4.30 9.31 18.25
N ASP A 97 -5.61 9.08 18.43
CA ASP A 97 -6.59 9.18 17.34
C ASP A 97 -6.71 10.63 16.79
N ASP A 98 -6.34 11.64 17.59
CA ASP A 98 -6.29 13.06 17.27
C ASP A 98 -4.91 13.56 16.79
N TYR A 99 -3.94 12.66 16.64
CA TYR A 99 -2.61 13.03 16.14
C TYR A 99 -2.66 13.48 14.67
N ALA A 100 -2.27 14.72 14.44
CA ALA A 100 -2.32 15.40 13.15
C ALA A 100 -0.97 16.06 12.82
N PRO A 101 0.08 15.28 12.49
CA PRO A 101 1.41 15.84 12.28
C PRO A 101 1.47 16.70 11.02
N SER A 102 2.28 17.75 11.09
CA SER A 102 2.77 18.42 9.88
C SER A 102 3.60 17.47 9.00
N ALA A 103 3.83 17.84 7.75
CA ALA A 103 4.66 17.06 6.84
C ALA A 103 6.08 16.83 7.42
N GLU A 104 6.68 17.87 7.99
CA GLU A 104 8.02 17.80 8.59
C GLU A 104 8.07 16.89 9.81
N GLU A 105 7.10 17.00 10.72
CA GLU A 105 6.99 16.13 11.88
C GLU A 105 6.82 14.67 11.47
N ALA A 106 5.97 14.42 10.47
CA ALA A 106 5.74 13.07 9.96
C ALA A 106 7.01 12.45 9.36
N VAL A 107 7.74 13.18 8.51
CA VAL A 107 9.00 12.69 7.90
C VAL A 107 10.07 12.48 8.95
N ARG A 108 10.26 13.43 9.87
CA ARG A 108 11.27 13.33 10.93
C ARG A 108 11.01 12.15 11.84
N GLU A 109 9.78 12.02 12.35
CA GLU A 109 9.43 10.98 13.30
C GLU A 109 9.40 9.60 12.64
N ALA A 110 8.82 9.46 11.45
CA ALA A 110 8.85 8.19 10.72
C ALA A 110 10.29 7.79 10.34
N GLY A 111 11.15 8.74 9.96
CA GLY A 111 12.57 8.50 9.72
C GLY A 111 13.30 7.96 10.94
N ARG A 112 13.10 8.58 12.11
CA ARG A 112 13.65 8.10 13.40
C ARG A 112 13.17 6.68 13.72
N LEU A 113 11.88 6.41 13.60
CA LEU A 113 11.29 5.10 13.85
C LEU A 113 11.84 4.02 12.90
N LEU A 114 12.02 4.34 11.61
CA LEU A 114 12.63 3.41 10.65
C LEU A 114 14.12 3.16 10.97
N ALA A 115 14.86 4.18 11.39
CA ALA A 115 16.25 4.02 11.82
C ALA A 115 16.38 3.08 13.04
N GLU A 116 15.38 3.08 13.92
CA GLU A 116 15.22 2.19 15.09
C GLU A 116 14.63 0.82 14.75
N GLY A 117 14.33 0.54 13.48
CA GLY A 117 13.73 -0.74 13.07
C GLY A 117 12.27 -0.91 13.48
N ARG A 118 11.51 0.19 13.59
CA ARG A 118 10.09 0.23 13.99
C ARG A 118 9.16 0.64 12.83
N PRO A 119 9.11 -0.11 11.72
CA PRO A 119 8.32 0.26 10.54
C PRO A 119 6.81 0.28 10.80
N PHE A 120 6.29 -0.52 11.74
CA PHE A 120 4.87 -0.49 12.07
C PHE A 120 4.45 0.88 12.63
N HIS A 121 5.28 1.46 13.50
CA HIS A 121 5.04 2.78 14.09
C HIS A 121 5.21 3.89 13.05
N ALA A 122 6.21 3.76 12.15
CA ALA A 122 6.36 4.68 11.03
C ALA A 122 5.12 4.67 10.12
N HIS A 123 4.51 3.50 9.92
CA HIS A 123 3.22 3.39 9.22
C HIS A 123 2.13 4.22 9.92
N GLU A 124 2.00 4.13 11.24
CA GLU A 124 0.98 4.89 11.98
C GLU A 124 1.18 6.41 11.82
N VAL A 125 2.44 6.88 11.83
CA VAL A 125 2.78 8.30 11.60
C VAL A 125 2.41 8.76 10.19
N PHE A 126 2.77 7.98 9.16
CA PHE A 126 2.40 8.31 7.77
C PHE A 126 0.89 8.25 7.53
N GLU A 127 0.20 7.29 8.16
CA GLU A 127 -1.26 7.20 8.07
C GLU A 127 -1.94 8.40 8.74
N ALA A 128 -1.45 8.83 9.89
CA ALA A 128 -1.95 10.04 10.56
C ALA A 128 -1.78 11.26 9.65
N ARG A 129 -0.60 11.45 9.06
CA ARG A 129 -0.37 12.53 8.10
C ARG A 129 -1.30 12.43 6.90
N TRP A 130 -1.48 11.25 6.32
CA TRP A 130 -2.39 11.01 5.18
C TRP A 130 -3.82 11.47 5.47
N LYS A 131 -4.36 11.19 6.66
CA LYS A 131 -5.72 11.59 7.07
C LYS A 131 -5.91 13.11 7.07
N THR A 132 -4.85 13.86 7.35
CA THR A 132 -4.86 15.32 7.48
C THR A 132 -4.20 16.05 6.31
N ALA A 133 -3.70 15.32 5.31
CA ALA A 133 -2.97 15.90 4.20
C ALA A 133 -3.90 16.59 3.20
N PRO A 134 -3.43 17.69 2.57
CA PRO A 134 -4.01 18.24 1.35
C PRO A 134 -4.22 17.15 0.30
N GLU A 135 -5.29 17.27 -0.49
CA GLU A 135 -5.72 16.24 -1.44
C GLU A 135 -4.62 15.83 -2.41
N ASP A 136 -3.88 16.81 -2.92
CA ASP A 136 -2.77 16.62 -3.85
C ASP A 136 -1.61 15.83 -3.24
N GLU A 137 -1.41 15.87 -1.92
CA GLU A 137 -0.37 15.11 -1.21
C GLU A 137 -0.78 13.70 -0.78
N ARG A 138 -2.08 13.36 -0.82
CA ARG A 138 -2.59 12.13 -0.17
C ARG A 138 -1.96 10.85 -0.71
N GLU A 139 -1.76 10.75 -2.02
CA GLU A 139 -1.16 9.55 -2.64
C GLU A 139 0.28 9.32 -2.18
N LEU A 140 1.05 10.39 -1.95
CA LEU A 140 2.40 10.28 -1.40
C LEU A 140 2.37 9.68 0.02
N TRP A 141 1.56 10.25 0.91
CA TRP A 141 1.48 9.80 2.29
C TRP A 141 0.91 8.38 2.42
N GLN A 142 -0.09 8.06 1.61
CA GLN A 142 -0.64 6.70 1.56
C GLN A 142 0.39 5.70 1.01
N GLY A 143 1.17 6.09 0.00
CA GLY A 143 2.24 5.29 -0.55
C GLY A 143 3.34 5.00 0.48
N LEU A 144 3.81 6.03 1.20
CA LEU A 144 4.79 5.89 2.29
C LEU A 144 4.27 4.99 3.42
N ALA A 145 3.00 5.14 3.81
CA ALA A 145 2.37 4.24 4.78
C ALA A 145 2.38 2.78 4.29
N GLN A 146 2.02 2.53 3.03
CA GLN A 146 2.05 1.17 2.45
C GLN A 146 3.45 0.57 2.40
N VAL A 147 4.47 1.37 2.07
CA VAL A 147 5.87 0.95 2.11
C VAL A 147 6.26 0.52 3.54
N ALA A 148 5.94 1.33 4.55
CA ALA A 148 6.20 0.99 5.95
C ALA A 148 5.47 -0.29 6.41
N VAL A 149 4.24 -0.55 5.95
CA VAL A 149 3.57 -1.84 6.18
C VAL A 149 4.32 -2.98 5.46
N GLY A 150 4.80 -2.76 4.23
CA GLY A 150 5.63 -3.73 3.50
C GLY A 150 6.90 -4.12 4.27
N LEU A 151 7.59 -3.14 4.88
CA LEU A 151 8.75 -3.37 5.75
C LEU A 151 8.37 -4.16 7.02
N THR A 152 7.22 -3.87 7.61
CA THR A 152 6.69 -4.65 8.75
C THR A 152 6.42 -6.11 8.35
N HIS A 153 5.96 -6.36 7.12
CA HIS A 153 5.77 -7.72 6.61
C HIS A 153 7.08 -8.48 6.46
N ILE A 154 8.18 -7.81 6.08
CA ILE A 154 9.52 -8.41 6.08
C ILE A 154 9.88 -8.88 7.48
N GLN A 155 9.76 -8.00 8.49
CA GLN A 155 10.07 -8.35 9.89
C GLN A 155 9.21 -9.50 10.42
N ARG A 156 7.97 -9.64 9.93
CA ARG A 156 7.05 -10.71 10.32
C ARG A 156 7.22 -12.01 9.53
N GLY A 157 8.19 -12.11 8.63
CA GLY A 157 8.40 -13.33 7.86
C GLY A 157 7.47 -13.50 6.64
N ASN A 158 6.74 -12.46 6.24
CA ASN A 158 5.75 -12.53 5.16
C ASN A 158 6.27 -11.92 3.86
N ALA A 159 7.03 -12.71 3.08
CA ALA A 159 7.65 -12.28 1.83
C ALA A 159 6.62 -11.83 0.77
N ARG A 160 5.57 -12.63 0.55
CA ARG A 160 4.54 -12.32 -0.46
C ARG A 160 3.84 -11.01 -0.16
N GLY A 161 3.44 -10.80 1.10
CA GLY A 161 2.80 -9.56 1.55
C GLY A 161 3.73 -8.36 1.45
N ALA A 162 5.00 -8.52 1.83
CA ALA A 162 6.01 -7.48 1.71
C ALA A 162 6.17 -7.01 0.25
N ILE A 163 6.42 -7.93 -0.68
CA ILE A 163 6.61 -7.60 -2.11
C ILE A 163 5.39 -6.85 -2.67
N ALA A 164 4.19 -7.34 -2.37
CA ALA A 164 2.96 -6.73 -2.87
C ALA A 164 2.75 -5.30 -2.37
N LEU A 165 3.03 -5.04 -1.09
CA LEU A 165 2.87 -3.72 -0.48
C LEU A 165 3.98 -2.75 -0.88
N LEU A 166 5.23 -3.20 -0.96
CA LEU A 166 6.35 -2.37 -1.40
C LEU A 166 6.13 -1.86 -2.83
N ARG A 167 5.72 -2.74 -3.76
CA ARG A 167 5.44 -2.36 -5.16
C ARG A 167 4.25 -1.42 -5.28
N ARG A 168 3.16 -1.69 -4.54
CA ARG A 168 1.96 -0.83 -4.55
C ARG A 168 2.25 0.54 -3.95
N GLY A 169 2.98 0.59 -2.84
CA GLY A 169 3.40 1.82 -2.20
C GLY A 169 4.29 2.66 -3.12
N ALA A 170 5.29 2.04 -3.76
CA ALA A 170 6.14 2.70 -4.74
C ALA A 170 5.34 3.32 -5.90
N ALA A 171 4.41 2.58 -6.50
CA ALA A 171 3.58 3.09 -7.60
C ALA A 171 2.75 4.32 -7.20
N ARG A 172 2.25 4.37 -5.96
CA ARG A 172 1.54 5.56 -5.43
C ARG A 172 2.47 6.74 -5.26
N ILE A 173 3.65 6.51 -4.68
CA ILE A 173 4.68 7.55 -4.50
C ILE A 173 5.08 8.14 -5.86
N GLU A 174 5.28 7.31 -6.88
CA GLU A 174 5.64 7.73 -8.24
C GLU A 174 4.54 8.51 -8.97
N SER A 175 3.27 8.24 -8.64
CA SER A 175 2.13 8.97 -9.22
C SER A 175 2.01 10.42 -8.72
N HIS A 176 2.74 10.77 -7.66
CA HIS A 176 2.71 12.10 -7.07
C HIS A 176 3.82 12.99 -7.67
N PRO A 177 3.53 14.26 -8.05
CA PRO A 177 4.45 15.12 -8.81
C PRO A 177 5.77 15.49 -8.11
N GLY A 178 5.90 15.28 -6.79
CA GLY A 178 7.14 15.51 -6.04
C GLY A 178 6.88 15.86 -4.59
N ALA A 179 7.92 15.99 -3.76
CA ALA A 179 7.71 16.24 -2.33
C ALA A 179 7.06 17.63 -2.06
N PRO A 180 6.18 17.73 -1.03
CA PRO A 180 5.72 19.01 -0.51
C PRO A 180 6.90 19.92 -0.19
N ALA A 181 6.75 21.22 -0.41
CA ALA A 181 7.84 22.19 -0.24
C ALA A 181 8.51 22.09 1.14
N ALA A 182 7.70 21.91 2.19
CA ALA A 182 8.15 21.78 3.58
C ALA A 182 9.11 20.59 3.82
N VAL A 183 9.04 19.52 3.02
CA VAL A 183 9.85 18.31 3.21
C VAL A 183 10.76 18.00 2.03
N ARG A 184 10.87 18.88 1.04
CA ARG A 184 11.64 18.62 -0.19
C ARG A 184 13.13 18.37 0.06
N SER A 185 13.70 18.99 1.09
CA SER A 185 15.09 18.74 1.51
C SER A 185 15.26 17.44 2.31
N ARG A 186 14.15 16.79 2.70
CA ARG A 186 14.13 15.66 3.64
C ARG A 186 13.60 14.36 3.07
N LEU A 187 12.76 14.47 2.05
CA LEU A 187 12.10 13.37 1.40
C LEU A 187 12.30 13.53 -0.11
N ASP A 188 12.96 12.54 -0.70
CA ASP A 188 12.94 12.31 -2.14
C ASP A 188 11.96 11.17 -2.45
N PRO A 189 10.77 11.46 -3.00
CA PRO A 189 9.78 10.44 -3.35
C PRO A 189 10.32 9.42 -4.35
N ARG A 190 11.15 9.84 -5.33
CA ARG A 190 11.70 8.92 -6.32
C ARG A 190 12.70 7.98 -5.67
N ALA A 191 13.58 8.49 -4.80
CA ALA A 191 14.50 7.64 -4.05
C ALA A 191 13.76 6.65 -3.14
N ALA A 192 12.69 7.10 -2.46
CA ALA A 192 11.88 6.24 -1.61
C ALA A 192 11.18 5.12 -2.40
N ALA A 193 10.60 5.45 -3.56
CA ALA A 193 9.99 4.47 -4.45
C ALA A 193 11.02 3.47 -5.01
N ALA A 194 12.16 3.96 -5.50
CA ALA A 194 13.24 3.13 -6.02
C ALA A 194 13.80 2.16 -4.96
N HIS A 195 13.95 2.64 -3.72
CA HIS A 195 14.35 1.80 -2.59
C HIS A 195 13.34 0.68 -2.34
N ALA A 196 12.04 1.01 -2.29
CA ALA A 196 10.98 0.03 -2.08
C ALA A 196 10.93 -1.04 -3.19
N LEU A 197 11.12 -0.63 -4.46
CA LEU A 197 11.18 -1.55 -5.60
C LEU A 197 12.41 -2.46 -5.54
N THR A 198 13.59 -1.89 -5.26
CA THR A 198 14.84 -2.63 -5.10
C THR A 198 14.72 -3.69 -4.01
N LEU A 199 14.12 -3.33 -2.88
CA LEU A 199 13.90 -4.25 -1.77
C LEU A 199 12.90 -5.35 -2.12
N ALA A 200 11.81 -5.01 -2.81
CA ALA A 200 10.83 -5.99 -3.28
C ALA A 200 11.47 -7.02 -4.24
N ASP A 201 12.31 -6.56 -5.16
CA ASP A 201 12.99 -7.43 -6.11
C ASP A 201 14.06 -8.30 -5.42
N ARG A 202 14.78 -7.76 -4.44
CA ARG A 202 15.70 -8.54 -3.59
C ARG A 202 14.97 -9.66 -2.84
N VAL A 203 13.87 -9.34 -2.15
CA VAL A 203 13.06 -10.34 -1.43
C VAL A 203 12.52 -11.40 -2.39
N LYS A 204 12.10 -10.99 -3.60
CA LYS A 204 11.62 -11.93 -4.64
C LYS A 204 12.73 -12.86 -5.13
N ALA A 205 13.94 -12.36 -5.33
CA ALA A 205 15.05 -13.10 -5.92
C ALA A 205 15.78 -14.00 -4.90
N ALA A 206 16.02 -13.48 -3.69
CA ALA A 206 16.90 -14.12 -2.69
C ALA A 206 16.19 -14.44 -1.37
N GLY A 207 14.88 -14.16 -1.25
CA GLY A 207 14.11 -14.41 -0.03
C GLY A 207 14.41 -13.42 1.10
N LEU A 208 13.67 -13.55 2.20
CA LEU A 208 13.80 -12.68 3.38
C LEU A 208 15.18 -12.68 4.05
N PRO A 209 15.93 -13.80 4.11
CA PRO A 209 17.26 -13.79 4.74
C PRO A 209 18.28 -12.85 4.07
N SER A 210 18.00 -12.37 2.85
CA SER A 210 18.83 -11.39 2.14
C SER A 210 18.61 -9.93 2.60
N VAL A 211 17.62 -9.69 3.46
CA VAL A 211 17.28 -8.34 3.95
C VAL A 211 17.96 -8.09 5.30
N THR A 212 18.66 -6.97 5.39
CA THR A 212 19.34 -6.51 6.61
C THR A 212 18.49 -5.45 7.33
N PRO A 213 18.75 -5.18 8.62
CA PRO A 213 18.10 -4.06 9.32
C PRO A 213 18.30 -2.70 8.64
N ALA A 214 19.44 -2.49 7.97
CA ALA A 214 19.70 -1.24 7.24
C ALA A 214 18.77 -1.06 6.03
N ASP A 215 18.36 -2.15 5.38
CA ASP A 215 17.44 -2.11 4.25
C ASP A 215 16.01 -1.72 4.66
N LEU A 216 15.67 -1.82 5.96
CA LEU A 216 14.38 -1.40 6.51
C LEU A 216 14.30 0.11 6.73
N ARG A 217 15.33 0.86 6.35
CA ARG A 217 15.32 2.34 6.38
C ARG A 217 14.79 2.87 5.05
N LEU A 218 14.06 3.98 5.10
CA LEU A 218 13.77 4.78 3.90
C LEU A 218 14.76 5.92 3.80
N PRO A 219 15.05 6.44 2.59
CA PRO A 219 15.91 7.60 2.38
C PRO A 219 15.19 8.88 2.84
N LEU A 220 15.05 9.01 4.15
CA LEU A 220 14.52 10.18 4.85
C LEU A 220 15.69 10.75 5.64
N THR A 221 16.04 12.02 5.43
CA THR A 221 17.16 12.60 6.18
C THR A 221 16.71 13.01 7.59
N PRO A 222 17.29 12.41 8.65
CA PRO A 222 17.10 12.94 10.00
C PRO A 222 17.80 14.31 10.11
N SER A 223 17.16 15.26 10.79
CA SER A 223 17.79 16.55 11.13
C SER A 223 19.05 16.35 11.97
#